data_AF-A0A2W6ABK9-F1
#
_entry.id   AF-A0A2W6ABK9-F1
#
_cell.length_a   1.000
_cell.length_b   1.000
_cell.length_c   1.000
_cell.angle_alpha   90.00
_cell.angle_beta   90.00
_cell.angle_gamma   90.00
#
_symmetry.space_group_name_H-M   'P 1'
#
loop_
_entity.id
_entity.type
_entity.pdbx_description
1 polymer ?
#
loop_
_entity_poly.entity_id
_entity_poly.type
_entity_poly.pdbx_seq_one_letter_code
_entity_poly.pdbx_strand_id
1 'polypeptide(L)'
;MRIESSVTSISWIPSEAVQGMSRLPFEMVAHYDPPLPDRIEDLDALAAGDRFRFANELRAWIEVEQGRIVAYGYSGGGRIGSTTLRLAGKTATFAAVALPDRQQVPVVTDGCVRFVQTAGGRTGVPAPRRVKYPPFVQISAPLAWTTLGLTVRTDGSSSHDVVGASSFPRHWIYDEEGRLVLKSGLVDSKSWSQRAFGRHTPWGDEDSPAMVTEVESALERELSARIMRGGSKPSMGTLRKDQTLVSEGDSGSDVFLLLDGVLTVEVKGAVLGQLGPGAVLGERAVIEGGNRTATVRALTPCRVATISGKDLDPRVLAELSTGHRREGSAR
;
A
#
# COMPACT_ATOMS: atom_id res chain seq x y z
N MET A 1 -7.97 29.57 18.30
CA MET A 1 -7.01 28.45 18.41
C MET A 1 -6.85 27.83 17.04
N ARG A 2 -5.63 27.59 16.57
CA ARG A 2 -5.38 26.90 15.30
C ARG A 2 -5.10 25.43 15.56
N ILE A 3 -5.80 24.55 14.87
CA ILE A 3 -5.65 23.09 14.91
C ILE A 3 -5.16 22.66 13.54
N GLU A 4 -4.09 21.88 13.49
CA GLU A 4 -3.49 21.38 12.26
C GLU A 4 -3.29 19.87 12.37
N SER A 5 -3.50 19.16 11.26
CA SER A 5 -3.32 17.72 11.17
C SER A 5 -2.84 17.36 9.77
N SER A 6 -2.36 16.12 9.60
CA SER A 6 -1.92 15.61 8.31
C SER A 6 -2.12 14.12 8.16
N VAL A 7 -2.26 13.68 6.92
CA VAL A 7 -2.11 12.29 6.48
C VAL A 7 -1.17 12.27 5.28
N THR A 8 -0.22 11.34 5.28
CA THR A 8 0.77 11.24 4.20
C THR A 8 0.69 9.88 3.53
N SER A 9 0.62 9.83 2.19
CA SER A 9 0.87 8.60 1.46
C SER A 9 2.25 8.62 0.83
N ILE A 10 3.03 7.56 0.94
CA ILE A 10 4.26 7.35 0.18
C ILE A 10 4.11 6.14 -0.73
N SER A 11 4.52 6.31 -1.98
CA SER A 11 4.36 5.31 -3.04
C SER A 11 5.70 4.78 -3.47
N TRP A 12 5.88 3.46 -3.46
CA TRP A 12 7.14 2.79 -3.75
C TRP A 12 6.93 1.49 -4.52
N ILE A 13 7.97 1.02 -5.21
CA ILE A 13 7.90 -0.20 -6.02
C ILE A 13 8.56 -1.34 -5.25
N PRO A 14 7.79 -2.19 -4.53
CA PRO A 14 8.37 -3.34 -3.85
C PRO A 14 8.87 -4.35 -4.88
N SER A 15 9.91 -5.10 -4.50
CA SER A 15 10.55 -6.07 -5.40
C SER A 15 9.63 -7.20 -5.86
N GLU A 16 8.61 -7.46 -5.06
CA GLU A 16 7.62 -8.50 -5.22
C GLU A 16 6.46 -8.08 -6.13
N ALA A 17 6.28 -6.78 -6.41
CA ALA A 17 5.14 -6.23 -7.15
C ALA A 17 5.22 -6.33 -8.69
N VAL A 18 6.38 -6.67 -9.26
CA VAL A 18 6.57 -6.71 -10.72
C VAL A 18 6.75 -8.15 -11.22
N GLN A 19 5.92 -8.58 -12.18
CA GLN A 19 5.90 -9.97 -12.71
C GLN A 19 6.44 -10.10 -14.15
N GLY A 20 6.99 -11.28 -14.48
CA GLY A 20 7.14 -11.75 -15.87
C GLY A 20 7.93 -10.82 -16.80
N MET A 21 7.56 -10.74 -18.08
CA MET A 21 8.23 -9.85 -19.06
C MET A 21 8.12 -8.35 -18.73
N SER A 22 7.20 -7.95 -17.84
CA SER A 22 7.15 -6.58 -17.32
C SER A 22 8.24 -6.30 -16.29
N ARG A 23 8.95 -7.34 -15.80
CA ARG A 23 10.09 -7.23 -14.90
C ARG A 23 11.35 -6.71 -15.59
N LEU A 24 11.52 -6.97 -16.89
CA LEU A 24 12.73 -6.60 -17.65
C LEU A 24 13.04 -5.09 -17.58
N PRO A 25 12.10 -4.16 -17.87
CA PRO A 25 12.36 -2.74 -17.66
C PRO A 25 12.77 -2.45 -16.22
N PHE A 26 12.05 -2.97 -15.21
CA PHE A 26 12.32 -2.68 -13.78
C PHE A 26 13.63 -3.29 -13.25
N GLU A 27 14.03 -4.48 -13.71
CA GLU A 27 15.34 -5.09 -13.46
C GLU A 27 16.48 -4.30 -14.11
N MET A 28 16.19 -3.55 -15.18
CA MET A 28 17.11 -2.63 -15.88
C MET A 28 17.05 -1.19 -15.33
N VAL A 29 16.14 -0.87 -14.39
CA VAL A 29 15.85 0.50 -13.94
C VAL A 29 16.61 0.85 -12.66
N ALA A 30 16.52 0.08 -11.58
CA ALA A 30 17.10 0.49 -10.31
C ALA A 30 17.23 -0.69 -9.37
N HIS A 31 18.14 -0.59 -8.39
CA HIS A 31 18.08 -1.43 -7.21
C HIS A 31 16.64 -1.41 -6.66
N TYR A 32 16.11 -2.57 -6.25
CA TYR A 32 14.84 -2.59 -5.53
C TYR A 32 14.91 -1.64 -4.34
N ASP A 33 13.94 -0.73 -4.21
CA ASP A 33 13.93 0.27 -3.15
C ASP A 33 13.97 -0.47 -1.79
N PRO A 34 14.89 -0.12 -0.86
CA PRO A 34 14.82 -0.65 0.49
C PRO A 34 13.47 -0.23 1.10
N PRO A 35 12.81 -1.12 1.88
CA PRO A 35 11.49 -0.84 2.42
C PRO A 35 11.47 0.51 3.13
N LEU A 36 10.37 1.24 2.94
CA LEU A 36 10.17 2.53 3.57
C LEU A 36 10.22 2.38 5.10
N PRO A 37 10.66 3.40 5.84
CA PRO A 37 10.60 3.36 7.29
C PRO A 37 9.14 3.33 7.74
N ASP A 38 8.88 2.73 8.91
CA ASP A 38 7.53 2.69 9.50
C ASP A 38 7.16 4.01 10.17
N ARG A 39 8.16 4.89 10.31
CA ARG A 39 7.96 6.26 10.73
C ARG A 39 8.67 7.21 9.79
N ILE A 40 7.95 8.21 9.31
CA ILE A 40 8.53 9.34 8.59
C ILE A 40 9.09 10.30 9.63
N GLU A 41 10.41 10.42 9.68
CA GLU A 41 11.07 11.49 10.45
C GLU A 41 11.28 12.73 9.59
N ASP A 42 11.66 12.54 8.32
CA ASP A 42 11.93 13.60 7.38
C ASP A 42 11.55 13.16 5.95
N LEU A 43 10.43 13.71 5.46
CA LEU A 43 9.93 13.41 4.11
C LEU A 43 10.83 14.00 3.02
N ASP A 44 11.51 15.11 3.29
CA ASP A 44 12.43 15.78 2.35
C ASP A 44 13.72 14.99 2.20
N ALA A 45 14.27 14.44 3.29
CA ALA A 45 15.40 13.53 3.24
C ALA A 45 15.06 12.25 2.45
N LEU A 46 13.86 11.69 2.63
CA LEU A 46 13.39 10.54 1.83
C LEU A 46 13.27 10.90 0.34
N ALA A 47 12.79 12.10 0.02
CA ALA A 47 12.70 12.57 -1.36
C ALA A 47 14.08 12.76 -2.00
N ALA A 48 15.01 13.41 -1.28
CA ALA A 48 16.38 13.65 -1.73
C ALA A 48 17.17 12.34 -1.93
N GLY A 49 16.86 11.31 -1.15
CA GLY A 49 17.44 9.97 -1.26
C GLY A 49 16.80 9.05 -2.31
N ASP A 50 15.90 9.56 -3.16
CA ASP A 50 15.13 8.78 -4.15
C ASP A 50 14.46 7.53 -3.54
N ARG A 51 13.96 7.66 -2.30
CA ARG A 51 13.40 6.53 -1.52
C ARG A 51 11.96 6.17 -1.91
N PHE A 52 11.31 7.03 -2.69
CA PHE A 52 9.94 6.84 -3.13
C PHE A 52 9.70 7.45 -4.52
N ARG A 53 8.64 6.99 -5.18
CA ARG A 53 8.26 7.46 -6.52
C ARG A 53 7.35 8.67 -6.45
N PHE A 54 6.48 8.73 -5.46
CA PHE A 54 5.60 9.85 -5.22
C PHE A 54 5.11 9.86 -3.76
N ALA A 55 4.92 11.05 -3.18
CA ALA A 55 4.29 11.26 -1.88
C ALA A 55 3.15 12.29 -1.97
N ASN A 56 2.04 12.01 -1.29
CA ASN A 56 0.91 12.93 -1.10
C ASN A 56 0.89 13.32 0.38
N GLU A 57 1.30 14.54 0.72
CA GLU A 57 1.17 15.06 2.08
C GLU A 57 -0.09 15.94 2.13
N LEU A 58 -1.21 15.37 2.57
CA LEU A 58 -2.42 16.15 2.84
C LEU A 58 -2.29 16.72 4.25
N ARG A 59 -1.86 17.98 4.35
CA ARG A 59 -1.82 18.77 5.57
C ARG A 59 -2.86 19.89 5.49
N ALA A 60 -3.62 20.07 6.56
CA ALA A 60 -4.68 21.06 6.62
C ALA A 60 -4.89 21.58 8.04
N TRP A 61 -5.47 22.77 8.14
CA TRP A 61 -5.69 23.46 9.40
C TRP A 61 -7.10 24.06 9.48
N ILE A 62 -7.59 24.22 10.71
CA ILE A 62 -8.81 24.97 11.05
C ILE A 62 -8.49 25.97 12.16
N GLU A 63 -9.14 27.12 12.14
CA GLU A 63 -9.11 28.11 13.21
C GLU A 63 -10.45 28.13 13.92
N VAL A 64 -10.39 28.01 15.25
CA VAL A 64 -11.56 27.89 16.12
C VAL A 64 -11.60 29.04 17.11
N GLU A 65 -12.72 29.76 17.15
CA GLU A 65 -13.02 30.81 18.12
C GLU A 65 -14.35 30.51 18.80
N GLN A 66 -14.36 30.50 20.13
CA GLN A 66 -15.57 30.22 20.93
C GLN A 66 -16.29 28.91 20.49
N GLY A 67 -15.52 27.88 20.12
CA GLY A 67 -16.03 26.59 19.65
C GLY A 67 -16.55 26.57 18.22
N ARG A 68 -16.42 27.68 17.46
CA ARG A 68 -16.84 27.79 16.07
C ARG A 68 -15.64 27.89 15.14
N ILE A 69 -15.74 27.25 13.97
CA ILE A 69 -14.72 27.34 12.92
C ILE A 69 -14.86 28.70 12.23
N VAL A 70 -13.79 29.50 12.24
CA VAL A 70 -13.75 30.84 11.64
C VAL A 70 -12.87 30.91 10.39
N ALA A 71 -11.91 30.01 10.24
CA ALA A 71 -11.09 29.87 9.04
C ALA A 71 -10.59 28.43 8.88
N TYR A 72 -10.17 28.07 7.66
CA TYR A 72 -9.60 26.76 7.35
C TYR A 72 -8.81 26.82 6.05
N GLY A 73 -7.88 25.89 5.86
CA GLY A 73 -7.10 25.82 4.62
C GLY A 73 -6.21 24.59 4.51
N TYR A 74 -5.72 24.36 3.30
CA TYR A 74 -4.68 23.40 3.01
C TYR A 74 -3.29 24.03 3.26
N SER A 75 -2.34 23.22 3.72
CA SER A 75 -0.92 23.59 3.91
C SER A 75 0.06 22.53 3.37
N GLY A 76 -0.44 21.40 2.87
CA GLY A 76 0.37 20.32 2.29
C GLY A 76 0.41 20.33 0.76
N GLY A 77 0.96 19.26 0.19
CA GLY A 77 1.05 19.06 -1.25
C GLY A 77 1.72 17.74 -1.67
N GLY A 78 1.75 17.51 -2.98
CA GLY A 78 2.38 16.38 -3.63
C GLY A 78 3.88 16.57 -3.89
N ARG A 79 4.64 15.48 -3.81
CA ARG A 79 6.06 15.42 -4.18
C ARG A 79 6.29 14.24 -5.12
N ILE A 80 6.98 14.43 -6.24
CA ILE A 80 7.35 13.33 -7.14
C ILE A 80 8.85 13.07 -7.09
N GLY A 81 9.24 11.81 -6.94
CA GLY A 81 10.64 11.38 -6.97
C GLY A 81 11.13 11.24 -8.42
N SER A 82 12.42 11.46 -8.66
CA SER A 82 13.04 11.32 -9.98
C SER A 82 13.42 9.86 -10.28
N THR A 83 13.06 9.29 -11.43
CA THR A 83 13.47 7.91 -11.74
C THR A 83 14.80 7.89 -12.51
N THR A 84 15.86 7.34 -11.93
CA THR A 84 17.14 7.11 -12.63
C THR A 84 17.24 5.67 -13.14
N LEU A 85 17.37 5.47 -14.45
CA LEU A 85 17.55 4.17 -15.09
C LEU A 85 19.03 3.88 -15.32
N ARG A 86 19.50 2.65 -15.03
CA ARG A 86 20.86 2.21 -15.36
C ARG A 86 20.83 0.99 -16.29
N LEU A 87 21.03 1.24 -17.59
CA LEU A 87 21.02 0.19 -18.62
C LEU A 87 22.39 0.05 -19.30
N ALA A 88 22.97 -1.15 -19.25
CA ALA A 88 24.16 -1.53 -20.01
C ALA A 88 25.34 -0.56 -19.84
N GLY A 89 25.62 -0.15 -18.60
CA GLY A 89 26.68 0.80 -18.26
C GLY A 89 26.34 2.27 -18.53
N LYS A 90 25.13 2.59 -19.03
CA LYS A 90 24.64 3.95 -19.23
C LYS A 90 23.56 4.31 -18.22
N THR A 91 23.63 5.52 -17.67
CA THR A 91 22.62 6.05 -16.74
C THR A 91 21.76 7.07 -17.49
N ALA A 92 20.44 6.95 -17.41
CA ALA A 92 19.47 7.88 -17.97
C ALA A 92 18.43 8.22 -16.92
N THR A 93 18.36 9.49 -16.50
CA THR A 93 17.34 9.96 -15.56
C THR A 93 16.13 10.46 -16.34
N PHE A 94 14.97 9.85 -16.07
CA PHE A 94 13.71 10.27 -16.62
C PHE A 94 13.01 11.09 -15.55
N ALA A 95 12.86 12.39 -15.85
CA ALA A 95 12.17 13.30 -14.95
C ALA A 95 10.71 12.84 -14.81
N ALA A 96 10.34 12.40 -13.62
CA ALA A 96 8.95 12.24 -13.27
C ALA A 96 8.31 13.64 -13.29
N VAL A 97 7.10 13.74 -13.85
CA VAL A 97 6.41 15.03 -13.97
C VAL A 97 5.27 15.05 -12.97
N ALA A 98 5.46 15.84 -11.90
CA ALA A 98 4.39 16.13 -10.97
C ALA A 98 3.26 16.83 -11.72
N LEU A 99 2.03 16.39 -11.49
CA LEU A 99 0.85 17.12 -11.94
C LEU A 99 0.39 18.05 -10.81
N PRO A 100 -0.30 19.16 -11.13
CA PRO A 100 -0.86 20.03 -10.10
C PRO A 100 -1.77 19.24 -9.16
N ASP A 101 -1.60 19.46 -7.86
CA ASP A 101 -2.47 18.86 -6.85
C ASP A 101 -3.92 19.32 -7.06
N ARG A 102 -4.86 18.39 -6.88
CA ARG A 102 -6.30 18.68 -6.93
C ARG A 102 -6.86 18.67 -5.52
N GLN A 103 -7.13 19.86 -4.99
CA GLN A 103 -7.80 20.03 -3.71
C GLN A 103 -9.29 20.29 -3.96
N GLN A 104 -10.16 19.54 -3.27
CA GLN A 104 -11.60 19.80 -3.29
C GLN A 104 -11.93 20.99 -2.38
N VAL A 105 -13.07 21.64 -2.64
CA VAL A 105 -13.61 22.64 -1.70
C VAL A 105 -13.86 21.93 -0.37
N PRO A 106 -13.27 22.39 0.76
CA PRO A 106 -13.47 21.73 2.04
C PRO A 106 -14.95 21.70 2.44
N VAL A 107 -15.41 20.55 2.93
CA VAL A 107 -16.78 20.39 3.44
C VAL A 107 -16.78 20.75 4.91
N VAL A 108 -17.50 21.83 5.26
CA VAL A 108 -17.57 22.36 6.62
C VAL A 108 -18.88 21.93 7.26
N THR A 109 -18.81 21.44 8.49
CA THR A 109 -19.97 21.11 9.32
C THR A 109 -19.79 21.66 10.73
N ASP A 110 -20.81 21.54 11.58
CA ASP A 110 -20.71 21.93 12.99
C ASP A 110 -19.69 21.02 13.71
N GLY A 111 -18.50 21.58 13.97
CA GLY A 111 -17.45 20.93 14.74
C GLY A 111 -16.35 20.23 13.93
N CYS A 112 -16.42 20.19 12.59
CA CYS A 112 -15.30 19.68 11.79
C CYS A 112 -15.25 20.21 10.34
N VAL A 113 -14.08 20.08 9.73
CA VAL A 113 -13.84 20.36 8.31
C VAL A 113 -13.21 19.14 7.65
N ARG A 114 -13.76 18.71 6.51
CA ARG A 114 -13.20 17.65 5.67
C ARG A 114 -12.49 18.23 4.46
N PHE A 115 -11.26 17.78 4.27
CA PHE A 115 -10.34 18.13 3.19
C PHE A 115 -10.10 16.89 2.31
N VAL A 116 -9.98 17.08 1.00
CA VAL A 116 -9.66 16.01 0.05
C VAL A 116 -8.63 16.51 -0.95
N GLN A 117 -7.51 15.80 -1.05
CA GLN A 117 -6.41 16.13 -1.95
C GLN A 117 -5.99 14.92 -2.77
N THR A 118 -6.01 15.09 -4.09
CA THR A 118 -5.30 14.21 -5.01
C THR A 118 -3.95 14.81 -5.34
N ALA A 119 -2.91 14.00 -5.21
CA ALA A 119 -1.59 14.34 -5.72
C ALA A 119 -1.02 13.16 -6.52
N GLY A 120 -0.07 13.43 -7.41
CA GLY A 120 0.55 12.40 -8.22
C GLY A 120 1.23 12.94 -9.46
N GLY A 121 1.53 12.05 -10.39
CA GLY A 121 2.10 12.46 -11.66
C GLY A 121 2.59 11.32 -12.53
N ARG A 122 3.28 11.69 -13.61
CA ARG A 122 3.83 10.73 -14.58
C ARG A 122 5.05 10.04 -13.99
N THR A 123 4.97 8.72 -13.87
CA THR A 123 6.09 7.90 -13.41
C THR A 123 7.24 7.94 -14.41
N GLY A 124 8.50 7.97 -13.98
CA GLY A 124 9.64 8.05 -14.92
C GLY A 124 9.87 6.80 -15.79
N VAL A 125 8.94 5.82 -15.81
CA VAL A 125 9.08 4.57 -16.57
C VAL A 125 8.25 4.64 -17.86
N PRO A 126 8.88 4.67 -19.05
CA PRO A 126 8.16 4.67 -20.31
C PRO A 126 7.41 3.34 -20.52
N ALA A 127 6.11 3.41 -20.80
CA ALA A 127 5.29 2.24 -21.13
C ALA A 127 4.62 2.38 -22.51
N PRO A 128 4.47 1.28 -23.28
CA PRO A 128 3.75 1.31 -24.54
C PRO A 128 2.25 1.44 -24.28
N ARG A 129 1.64 2.49 -24.84
CA ARG A 129 0.20 2.77 -24.77
C ARG A 129 -0.41 2.68 -26.15
N ARG A 130 -1.54 1.97 -26.29
CA ARG A 130 -2.33 1.96 -27.54
C ARG A 130 -3.09 3.28 -27.71
N VAL A 131 -3.06 3.83 -28.91
CA VAL A 131 -3.77 5.07 -29.28
C VAL A 131 -4.65 4.85 -30.51
N LYS A 132 -5.72 5.64 -30.64
CA LYS A 132 -6.75 5.46 -31.68
C LYS A 132 -6.25 5.79 -33.10
N TYR A 133 -5.23 6.62 -33.23
CA TYR A 133 -4.70 7.13 -34.50
C TYR A 133 -3.23 6.72 -34.68
N PRO A 134 -2.71 6.65 -35.92
CA PRO A 134 -1.29 6.39 -36.17
C PRO A 134 -0.38 7.28 -35.29
N PRO A 135 0.71 6.74 -34.69
CA PRO A 135 1.31 5.41 -34.93
C PRO A 135 0.66 4.24 -34.17
N PHE A 136 -0.54 4.40 -33.59
CA PHE A 136 -1.31 3.38 -32.85
C PHE A 136 -0.67 2.85 -31.56
N VAL A 137 0.63 3.11 -31.36
CA VAL A 137 1.37 2.89 -30.12
C VAL A 137 2.18 4.13 -29.80
N GLN A 138 1.99 4.69 -28.62
CA GLN A 138 2.76 5.81 -28.09
C GLN A 138 3.51 5.35 -26.84
N ILE A 139 4.75 5.80 -26.67
CA ILE A 139 5.49 5.58 -25.43
C ILE A 139 5.17 6.74 -24.48
N SER A 140 4.56 6.43 -23.34
CA SER A 140 4.23 7.42 -22.32
C SER A 140 4.30 6.81 -20.93
N ALA A 141 4.67 7.65 -19.97
CA ALA A 141 4.67 7.33 -18.56
C ALA A 141 3.25 7.27 -18.00
N PRO A 142 2.80 6.12 -17.44
CA PRO A 142 1.51 6.06 -16.76
C PRO A 142 1.51 6.90 -15.49
N LEU A 143 0.33 7.37 -15.10
CA LEU A 143 0.12 8.17 -13.89
C LEU A 143 0.08 7.31 -12.64
N ALA A 144 0.75 7.74 -11.59
CA ALA A 144 0.59 7.23 -10.24
C ALA A 144 -0.01 8.33 -9.37
N TRP A 145 -0.94 8.00 -8.49
CA TRP A 145 -1.61 8.98 -7.63
C TRP A 145 -2.20 8.35 -6.38
N THR A 146 -2.48 9.21 -5.41
CA THR A 146 -3.39 8.91 -4.31
C THR A 146 -4.32 10.11 -4.11
N THR A 147 -5.55 9.83 -3.67
CA THR A 147 -6.53 10.79 -3.20
C THR A 147 -6.80 10.49 -1.74
N LEU A 148 -6.40 11.42 -0.87
CA LEU A 148 -6.53 11.29 0.58
C LEU A 148 -7.66 12.18 1.07
N GLY A 149 -8.38 11.69 2.07
CA GLY A 149 -9.34 12.46 2.87
C GLY A 149 -8.80 12.68 4.28
N LEU A 150 -8.98 13.89 4.79
CA LEU A 150 -8.62 14.28 6.16
C LEU A 150 -9.78 15.06 6.77
N THR A 151 -10.21 14.69 7.96
CA THR A 151 -11.23 15.40 8.74
C THR A 151 -10.61 15.91 10.02
N VAL A 152 -10.65 17.22 10.23
CA VAL A 152 -10.10 17.90 11.42
C VAL A 152 -11.27 18.41 12.26
N ARG A 153 -11.28 18.11 13.56
CA ARG A 153 -12.36 18.45 14.49
C ARG A 153 -11.96 19.56 15.44
N THR A 154 -12.94 20.30 15.96
CA THR A 154 -12.73 21.43 16.88
C THR A 154 -12.19 21.02 18.25
N ASP A 155 -12.27 19.74 18.60
CA ASP A 155 -11.71 19.18 19.83
C ASP A 155 -10.21 18.82 19.71
N GLY A 156 -9.62 19.01 18.54
CA GLY A 156 -8.21 18.69 18.27
C GLY A 156 -8.00 17.32 17.64
N SER A 157 -9.03 16.45 17.59
CA SER A 157 -8.91 15.14 16.96
C SER A 157 -9.01 15.21 15.43
N SER A 158 -8.41 14.22 14.77
CA SER A 158 -8.48 14.07 13.31
C SER A 158 -8.82 12.64 12.92
N SER A 159 -9.23 12.44 11.67
CA SER A 159 -9.37 11.11 11.07
C SER A 159 -9.10 11.19 9.58
N HIS A 160 -8.61 10.11 8.97
CA HIS A 160 -8.24 10.08 7.57
C HIS A 160 -8.72 8.82 6.85
N ASP A 161 -8.78 8.88 5.53
CA ASP A 161 -9.16 7.80 4.65
C ASP A 161 -8.46 7.90 3.28
N VAL A 162 -8.35 6.78 2.57
CA VAL A 162 -7.86 6.77 1.18
C VAL A 162 -9.06 6.69 0.26
N VAL A 163 -9.45 7.85 -0.29
CA VAL A 163 -10.60 8.00 -1.19
C VAL A 163 -10.34 7.27 -2.51
N GLY A 164 -9.10 7.34 -3.00
CA GLY A 164 -8.70 6.69 -4.25
C GLY A 164 -7.19 6.55 -4.38
N ALA A 165 -6.74 5.64 -5.25
CA ALA A 165 -5.34 5.45 -5.55
C ALA A 165 -5.15 4.72 -6.88
N SER A 166 -4.02 4.96 -7.53
CA SER A 166 -3.57 4.13 -8.64
C SER A 166 -3.38 2.68 -8.19
N SER A 167 -3.64 1.70 -9.06
CA SER A 167 -3.39 0.29 -8.76
C SER A 167 -1.89 -0.10 -8.80
N PHE A 168 -1.00 0.85 -9.11
CA PHE A 168 0.44 0.71 -9.05
C PHE A 168 1.06 2.13 -9.02
N PRO A 169 2.14 2.37 -8.28
CA PRO A 169 2.90 1.46 -7.42
C PRO A 169 2.19 1.20 -6.06
N ARG A 170 2.84 0.51 -5.11
CA ARG A 170 2.23 0.24 -3.78
C ARG A 170 2.25 1.53 -2.95
N HIS A 171 1.17 1.80 -2.21
CA HIS A 171 1.00 2.99 -1.39
C HIS A 171 0.97 2.63 0.11
N TRP A 172 1.78 3.31 0.90
CA TRP A 172 1.79 3.25 2.37
C TRP A 172 1.25 4.56 2.91
N ILE A 173 0.41 4.50 3.94
CA ILE A 173 -0.27 5.65 4.53
C ILE A 173 0.22 5.84 5.95
N TYR A 174 0.53 7.09 6.29
CA TYR A 174 1.09 7.51 7.55
C TYR A 174 0.18 8.55 8.22
N ASP A 175 0.04 8.45 9.54
CA ASP A 175 -0.71 9.40 10.37
C ASP A 175 0.04 10.73 10.58
N GLU A 176 -0.51 11.60 11.43
CA GLU A 176 0.05 12.93 11.68
C GLU A 176 1.38 12.90 12.45
N GLU A 177 1.65 11.84 13.21
CA GLU A 177 2.94 11.58 13.86
C GLU A 177 3.95 10.88 12.95
N GLY A 178 3.57 10.67 11.69
CA GLY A 178 4.35 10.02 10.66
C GLY A 178 4.43 8.52 10.81
N ARG A 179 3.59 7.86 11.61
CA ARG A 179 3.59 6.40 11.81
C ARG A 179 2.77 5.72 10.71
N LEU A 180 3.26 4.60 10.23
CA LEU A 180 2.62 3.79 9.20
C LEU A 180 1.34 3.13 9.76
N VAL A 181 0.18 3.45 9.15
CA VAL A 181 -1.14 3.03 9.64
C VAL A 181 -1.95 2.20 8.64
N LEU A 182 -1.76 2.40 7.32
CA LEU A 182 -2.44 1.62 6.28
C LEU A 182 -1.53 1.31 5.10
N LYS A 183 -1.90 0.28 4.32
CA LYS A 183 -1.25 -0.07 3.05
C LYS A 183 -2.29 -0.33 1.97
N SER A 184 -1.98 0.01 0.72
CA SER A 184 -2.78 -0.45 -0.42
C SER A 184 -2.70 -1.97 -0.53
N GLY A 185 -3.85 -2.65 -0.50
CA GLY A 185 -3.94 -4.12 -0.47
C GLY A 185 -3.72 -4.79 -1.83
N LEU A 186 -3.84 -4.03 -2.92
CA LEU A 186 -3.76 -4.55 -4.29
C LEU A 186 -2.70 -3.85 -5.12
N VAL A 187 -2.03 -4.64 -5.97
CA VAL A 187 -1.17 -4.12 -7.02
C VAL A 187 -1.53 -4.78 -8.36
N ASP A 188 -2.01 -3.99 -9.31
CA ASP A 188 -2.29 -4.42 -10.69
C ASP A 188 -1.52 -3.53 -11.68
N SER A 189 -0.26 -3.89 -11.90
CA SER A 189 0.65 -3.19 -12.83
C SER A 189 0.22 -3.32 -14.30
N LYS A 190 -0.46 -4.41 -14.65
CA LYS A 190 -0.88 -4.66 -16.04
C LYS A 190 -2.05 -3.76 -16.42
N SER A 191 -3.09 -3.69 -15.59
CA SER A 191 -4.21 -2.77 -15.82
C SER A 191 -3.74 -1.32 -15.72
N TRP A 192 -2.92 -1.01 -14.72
CA TRP A 192 -2.32 0.31 -14.53
C TRP A 192 -1.60 0.81 -15.79
N SER A 193 -0.66 0.02 -16.33
CA SER A 193 0.12 0.40 -17.52
C SER A 193 -0.71 0.57 -18.79
N GLN A 194 -1.98 0.15 -18.79
CA GLN A 194 -2.90 0.30 -19.92
C GLN A 194 -3.90 1.44 -19.71
N ARG A 195 -4.33 1.66 -18.45
CA ARG A 195 -5.47 2.51 -18.11
C ARG A 195 -5.10 3.80 -17.38
N ALA A 196 -3.93 3.90 -16.75
CA ALA A 196 -3.53 5.08 -15.96
C ALA A 196 -3.12 6.27 -16.84
N PHE A 197 -4.01 6.66 -17.76
CA PHE A 197 -3.85 7.77 -18.68
C PHE A 197 -5.19 8.45 -18.96
N GLY A 198 -5.15 9.78 -19.15
CA GLY A 198 -6.31 10.52 -19.66
C GLY A 198 -7.52 10.43 -18.72
N ARG A 199 -8.68 10.05 -19.28
CA ARG A 199 -9.98 10.09 -18.59
C ARG A 199 -10.07 9.19 -17.35
N HIS A 200 -9.36 8.06 -17.33
CA HIS A 200 -9.38 7.09 -16.23
C HIS A 200 -8.46 7.46 -15.05
N THR A 201 -8.21 8.76 -14.87
CA THR A 201 -7.34 9.28 -13.83
C THR A 201 -7.96 10.55 -13.25
N PRO A 202 -7.57 10.96 -12.03
CA PRO A 202 -8.16 12.13 -11.41
C PRO A 202 -7.91 13.44 -12.16
N TRP A 203 -6.99 13.51 -13.12
CA TRP A 203 -6.81 14.68 -14.00
C TRP A 203 -7.63 14.60 -15.30
N GLY A 204 -8.37 13.51 -15.48
CA GLY A 204 -9.43 13.36 -16.45
C GLY A 204 -10.79 13.43 -15.75
N ASP A 205 -11.49 12.31 -15.71
CA ASP A 205 -12.90 12.24 -15.32
C ASP A 205 -13.17 11.22 -14.17
N GLU A 206 -12.19 10.41 -13.77
CA GLU A 206 -12.40 9.25 -12.88
C GLU A 206 -11.32 9.14 -11.80
N ASP A 207 -11.70 8.72 -10.59
CA ASP A 207 -10.77 8.22 -9.58
C ASP A 207 -10.97 6.71 -9.39
N SER A 208 -9.93 6.02 -8.92
CA SER A 208 -9.96 4.58 -8.68
C SER A 208 -10.12 4.31 -7.18
N PRO A 209 -11.18 3.62 -6.73
CA PRO A 209 -11.35 3.27 -5.33
C PRO A 209 -10.13 2.47 -4.82
N ALA A 210 -9.56 2.92 -3.72
CA ALA A 210 -8.44 2.22 -3.10
C ALA A 210 -8.96 1.21 -2.07
N MET A 211 -8.54 -0.05 -2.21
CA MET A 211 -8.68 -1.02 -1.11
C MET A 211 -7.42 -0.97 -0.25
N VAL A 212 -7.59 -0.57 1.00
CA VAL A 212 -6.51 -0.51 1.99
C VAL A 212 -6.70 -1.59 3.05
N THR A 213 -5.59 -2.02 3.63
CA THR A 213 -5.55 -2.98 4.73
C THR A 213 -4.71 -2.43 5.87
N GLU A 214 -4.94 -2.95 7.07
CA GLU A 214 -4.06 -2.71 8.22
C GLU A 214 -2.62 -3.12 7.90
N VAL A 215 -1.69 -2.46 8.57
CA VAL A 215 -0.25 -2.70 8.46
C VAL A 215 0.11 -3.95 9.25
N GLU A 216 0.91 -4.82 8.65
CA GLU A 216 1.49 -5.96 9.34
C GLU A 216 2.46 -5.52 10.45
N SER A 217 2.54 -6.31 11.52
CA SER A 217 3.41 -6.05 12.66
C SER A 217 4.90 -6.00 12.28
N ALA A 218 5.73 -5.41 13.14
CA ALA A 218 7.19 -5.38 12.92
C ALA A 218 7.78 -6.79 12.75
N LEU A 219 7.26 -7.74 13.52
CA LEU A 219 7.64 -9.15 13.45
C LEU A 219 7.28 -9.78 12.10
N GLU A 220 6.09 -9.48 11.56
CA GLU A 220 5.68 -9.96 10.24
C GLU A 220 6.56 -9.38 9.12
N ARG A 221 7.01 -8.13 9.23
CA ARG A 221 7.94 -7.54 8.25
C ARG A 221 9.30 -8.20 8.27
N GLU A 222 9.83 -8.46 9.46
CA GLU A 222 11.08 -9.19 9.61
C GLU A 222 10.96 -10.61 9.04
N LEU A 223 9.88 -11.32 9.38
CA LEU A 223 9.59 -12.66 8.85
C LEU A 223 9.43 -12.64 7.33
N SER A 224 8.71 -11.68 6.78
CA SER A 224 8.54 -11.52 5.33
C SER A 224 9.89 -11.37 4.64
N ALA A 225 10.77 -10.50 5.14
CA ALA A 225 12.12 -10.34 4.62
C ALA A 225 12.94 -11.64 4.70
N ARG A 226 12.84 -12.38 5.82
CA ARG A 226 13.51 -13.67 6.01
C ARG A 226 12.96 -14.75 5.09
N ILE A 227 11.65 -14.84 4.88
CA ILE A 227 11.01 -15.81 3.96
C ILE A 227 11.46 -15.53 2.53
N MET A 228 11.53 -14.25 2.14
CA MET A 228 11.88 -13.86 0.76
C MET A 228 13.39 -13.91 0.46
N ARG A 229 14.25 -13.70 1.46
CA ARG A 229 15.72 -13.64 1.29
C ARG A 229 16.47 -14.77 1.98
N GLY A 230 15.77 -15.68 2.64
CA GLY A 230 16.34 -16.81 3.37
C GLY A 230 16.92 -17.90 2.48
N GLY A 231 17.50 -18.92 3.10
CA GLY A 231 18.16 -20.02 2.39
C GLY A 231 17.19 -20.97 1.66
N SER A 232 15.98 -21.14 2.17
CA SER A 232 14.94 -21.98 1.56
C SER A 232 14.04 -21.14 0.65
N LYS A 233 14.00 -21.47 -0.63
CA LYS A 233 13.19 -20.74 -1.61
C LYS A 233 11.71 -21.08 -1.43
N PRO A 234 10.82 -20.10 -1.18
CA PRO A 234 9.39 -20.37 -1.04
C PRO A 234 8.77 -20.78 -2.38
N SER A 235 7.72 -21.61 -2.30
CA SER A 235 6.87 -21.93 -3.44
C SER A 235 5.87 -20.79 -3.69
N MET A 236 5.69 -20.39 -4.94
CA MET A 236 4.83 -19.27 -5.30
C MET A 236 3.48 -19.76 -5.79
N GLY A 237 2.40 -19.25 -5.22
CA GLY A 237 1.02 -19.59 -5.59
C GLY A 237 0.17 -18.37 -5.93
N THR A 238 -0.91 -18.60 -6.66
CA THR A 238 -1.96 -17.60 -6.89
C THR A 238 -3.31 -18.14 -6.46
N LEU A 239 -4.15 -17.26 -5.94
CA LEU A 239 -5.54 -17.53 -5.60
C LEU A 239 -6.44 -16.64 -6.44
N ARG A 240 -7.55 -17.20 -6.92
CA ARG A 240 -8.65 -16.42 -7.47
C ARG A 240 -9.48 -15.85 -6.32
N LYS A 241 -10.26 -14.81 -6.62
CA LYS A 241 -11.29 -14.33 -5.70
C LYS A 241 -12.18 -15.51 -5.26
N ASP A 242 -12.55 -15.50 -3.97
CA ASP A 242 -13.36 -16.48 -3.24
C ASP A 242 -12.71 -17.86 -3.04
N GLN A 243 -11.50 -18.08 -3.58
CA GLN A 243 -10.75 -19.33 -3.38
C GLN A 243 -10.25 -19.44 -1.93
N THR A 244 -10.46 -20.60 -1.32
CA THR A 244 -9.93 -20.93 0.01
C THR A 244 -8.43 -21.22 -0.08
N LEU A 245 -7.63 -20.60 0.79
CA LEU A 245 -6.22 -20.91 0.98
C LEU A 245 -6.05 -22.13 1.90
N VAL A 246 -6.70 -22.08 3.07
CA VAL A 246 -6.77 -23.16 4.06
C VAL A 246 -8.12 -23.14 4.77
N SER A 247 -8.59 -24.29 5.25
CA SER A 247 -9.85 -24.39 6.02
C SER A 247 -9.55 -24.67 7.49
N GLU A 248 -10.43 -24.19 8.36
CA GLU A 248 -10.40 -24.53 9.79
C GLU A 248 -10.46 -26.05 9.98
N GLY A 249 -9.59 -26.59 10.84
CA GLY A 249 -9.47 -28.03 11.10
C GLY A 249 -8.57 -28.80 10.14
N ASP A 250 -8.20 -28.24 8.99
CA ASP A 250 -7.26 -28.88 8.07
C ASP A 250 -5.91 -29.13 8.78
N SER A 251 -5.28 -30.27 8.54
CA SER A 251 -3.89 -30.47 8.97
C SER A 251 -2.95 -29.74 8.00
N GLY A 252 -1.96 -29.03 8.52
CA GLY A 252 -0.96 -28.33 7.74
C GLY A 252 0.22 -27.85 8.56
N SER A 253 1.41 -27.96 7.98
CA SER A 253 2.67 -27.47 8.58
C SER A 253 3.30 -26.33 7.79
N ASP A 254 2.59 -25.81 6.78
CA ASP A 254 3.09 -24.74 5.93
C ASP A 254 2.71 -23.37 6.50
N VAL A 255 3.60 -22.41 6.30
CA VAL A 255 3.41 -20.99 6.58
C VAL A 255 3.28 -20.26 5.24
N PHE A 256 2.37 -19.29 5.21
CA PHE A 256 2.09 -18.48 4.02
C PHE A 256 2.45 -17.03 4.27
N LEU A 257 3.00 -16.37 3.27
CA LEU A 257 3.20 -14.93 3.22
C LEU A 257 2.32 -14.36 2.11
N LEU A 258 1.41 -13.44 2.44
CA LEU A 258 0.60 -12.73 1.47
C LEU A 258 1.45 -11.65 0.78
N LEU A 259 1.69 -11.81 -0.52
CA LEU A 259 2.53 -10.90 -1.31
C LEU A 259 1.71 -9.82 -2.01
N ASP A 260 0.48 -10.15 -2.37
CA ASP A 260 -0.47 -9.25 -3.01
C ASP A 260 -1.90 -9.76 -2.85
N GLY A 261 -2.87 -8.85 -2.79
CA GLY A 261 -4.28 -9.17 -2.56
C GLY A 261 -4.69 -9.05 -1.10
N VAL A 262 -5.97 -9.35 -0.83
CA VAL A 262 -6.57 -9.32 0.50
C VAL A 262 -7.22 -10.66 0.80
N LEU A 263 -6.93 -11.19 1.99
CA LEU A 263 -7.51 -12.42 2.53
C LEU A 263 -8.51 -12.07 3.64
N THR A 264 -9.59 -12.83 3.75
CA THR A 264 -10.47 -12.85 4.93
C THR A 264 -10.08 -14.02 5.85
N VAL A 265 -10.17 -13.78 7.15
CA VAL A 265 -9.99 -14.83 8.18
C VAL A 265 -11.33 -15.09 8.85
N GLU A 266 -11.73 -16.35 8.89
CA GLU A 266 -13.03 -16.81 9.40
C GLU A 266 -12.82 -17.91 10.44
N VAL A 267 -13.51 -17.84 11.57
CA VAL A 267 -13.55 -18.89 12.59
C VAL A 267 -15.00 -19.25 12.85
N LYS A 268 -15.36 -20.54 12.73
CA LYS A 268 -16.74 -21.04 12.87
C LYS A 268 -17.74 -20.28 12.00
N GLY A 269 -17.31 -19.85 10.81
CA GLY A 269 -18.11 -19.08 9.85
C GLY A 269 -18.25 -17.59 10.14
N ALA A 270 -17.66 -17.06 11.22
CA ALA A 270 -17.64 -15.64 11.51
C ALA A 270 -16.34 -14.99 11.00
N VAL A 271 -16.45 -13.91 10.21
CA VAL A 271 -15.29 -13.14 9.72
C VAL A 271 -14.69 -12.36 10.89
N LEU A 272 -13.42 -12.64 11.20
CA LEU A 272 -12.67 -11.97 12.26
C LEU A 272 -11.89 -10.75 11.77
N GLY A 273 -11.56 -10.70 10.48
CA GLY A 273 -10.79 -9.59 9.91
C GLY A 273 -10.33 -9.85 8.49
N GLN A 274 -9.65 -8.84 7.94
CA GLN A 274 -9.01 -8.87 6.63
C GLN A 274 -7.51 -8.69 6.78
N LEU A 275 -6.74 -9.37 5.94
CA LEU A 275 -5.29 -9.36 5.94
C LEU A 275 -4.78 -8.89 4.59
N GLY A 276 -3.80 -8.00 4.62
CA GLY A 276 -3.17 -7.45 3.44
C GLY A 276 -1.74 -7.93 3.22
N PRO A 277 -1.11 -7.44 2.14
CA PRO A 277 0.24 -7.85 1.78
C PRO A 277 1.26 -7.56 2.88
N GLY A 278 2.11 -8.54 3.17
CA GLY A 278 3.02 -8.57 4.32
C GLY A 278 2.57 -9.51 5.43
N ALA A 279 1.28 -9.84 5.50
CA ALA A 279 0.75 -10.74 6.53
C ALA A 279 1.33 -12.16 6.42
N VAL A 280 1.70 -12.73 7.58
CA VAL A 280 2.22 -14.10 7.70
C VAL A 280 1.19 -14.97 8.40
N LEU A 281 0.89 -16.14 7.82
CA LEU A 281 -0.25 -16.98 8.22
C LEU A 281 0.10 -18.44 8.35
N GLY A 282 -0.61 -19.12 9.24
CA GLY A 282 -0.50 -20.57 9.40
C GLY A 282 0.60 -20.99 10.38
N GLU A 283 1.27 -20.03 11.01
CA GLU A 283 2.24 -20.19 12.08
C GLU A 283 1.67 -21.03 13.24
N ARG A 284 0.41 -20.81 13.60
CA ARG A 284 -0.26 -21.54 14.70
C ARG A 284 -0.32 -23.03 14.45
N ALA A 285 -0.62 -23.45 13.23
CA ALA A 285 -0.66 -24.88 12.92
C ALA A 285 0.73 -25.53 13.10
N VAL A 286 1.81 -24.78 12.87
CA VAL A 286 3.18 -25.29 13.08
C VAL A 286 3.49 -25.49 14.57
N ILE A 287 2.99 -24.60 15.45
CA ILE A 287 3.33 -24.60 16.88
C ILE A 287 2.29 -25.29 17.79
N GLU A 288 1.01 -25.32 17.41
CA GLU A 288 -0.15 -25.77 18.21
C GLU A 288 -0.64 -27.17 17.79
N GLY A 289 0.19 -27.98 17.13
CA GLY A 289 -0.10 -29.41 16.90
C GLY A 289 -0.66 -29.77 15.52
N GLY A 290 -0.42 -28.94 14.51
CA GLY A 290 -0.58 -29.31 13.11
C GLY A 290 -1.92 -28.94 12.47
N ASN A 291 -2.89 -28.40 13.21
CA ASN A 291 -4.22 -28.09 12.68
C ASN A 291 -4.43 -26.58 12.49
N ARG A 292 -5.14 -26.21 11.42
CA ARG A 292 -5.52 -24.83 11.11
C ARG A 292 -6.63 -24.38 12.07
N THR A 293 -6.46 -23.20 12.67
CA THR A 293 -7.39 -22.65 13.67
C THR A 293 -8.48 -21.78 13.05
N ALA A 294 -8.34 -21.42 11.77
CA ALA A 294 -9.25 -20.56 11.03
C ALA A 294 -9.27 -20.95 9.55
N THR A 295 -10.38 -20.64 8.89
CA THR A 295 -10.48 -20.65 7.43
C THR A 295 -9.95 -19.33 6.88
N VAL A 296 -9.11 -19.40 5.85
CA VAL A 296 -8.56 -18.22 5.17
C VAL A 296 -8.98 -18.25 3.71
N ARG A 297 -9.63 -17.18 3.24
CA ARG A 297 -10.19 -17.09 1.89
C ARG A 297 -9.75 -15.83 1.18
N ALA A 298 -9.57 -15.90 -0.12
CA ALA A 298 -9.21 -14.77 -0.95
C ALA A 298 -10.42 -13.83 -1.19
N LEU A 299 -10.38 -12.60 -0.66
CA LEU A 299 -11.37 -11.56 -0.96
C LEU A 299 -11.16 -10.96 -2.36
N THR A 300 -9.91 -10.94 -2.81
CA THR A 300 -9.47 -10.54 -4.14
C THR A 300 -8.57 -11.60 -4.74
N PRO A 301 -8.19 -11.54 -6.03
CA PRO A 301 -7.07 -12.33 -6.50
C PRO A 301 -5.85 -12.08 -5.61
N CYS A 302 -5.20 -13.15 -5.15
CA CYS A 302 -4.08 -13.07 -4.23
C CYS A 302 -2.85 -13.78 -4.78
N ARG A 303 -1.69 -13.37 -4.28
CA ARG A 303 -0.41 -14.05 -4.47
C ARG A 303 0.16 -14.41 -3.12
N VAL A 304 0.59 -15.65 -2.99
CA VAL A 304 1.09 -16.19 -1.74
C VAL A 304 2.45 -16.85 -1.97
N ALA A 305 3.37 -16.63 -1.05
CA ALA A 305 4.57 -17.46 -0.90
C ALA A 305 4.30 -18.50 0.19
N THR A 306 4.63 -19.76 -0.09
CA THR A 306 4.46 -20.88 0.83
C THR A 306 5.83 -21.42 1.21
N ILE A 307 6.06 -21.60 2.51
CA ILE A 307 7.27 -22.20 3.05
C ILE A 307 6.91 -23.23 4.12
N SER A 308 7.72 -24.29 4.23
CA SER A 308 7.56 -25.26 5.32
C SER A 308 7.85 -24.57 6.65
N GLY A 309 6.99 -24.76 7.65
CA GLY A 309 7.21 -24.23 9.00
C GLY A 309 8.49 -24.75 9.65
N LYS A 310 9.04 -25.88 9.18
CA LYS A 310 10.32 -26.43 9.64
C LYS A 310 11.53 -25.60 9.21
N ASP A 311 11.38 -24.79 8.17
CA ASP A 311 12.43 -23.92 7.65
C ASP A 311 12.46 -22.55 8.34
N LEU A 312 11.56 -22.33 9.31
CA LEU A 312 11.43 -21.09 10.07
C LEU A 312 11.81 -21.31 11.54
N ASP A 313 12.32 -20.27 12.19
CA ASP A 313 12.66 -20.31 13.61
C ASP A 313 11.39 -20.45 14.47
N PRO A 314 11.24 -21.54 15.24
CA PRO A 314 10.05 -21.77 16.07
C PRO A 314 9.79 -20.66 17.10
N ARG A 315 10.84 -19.95 17.58
CA ARG A 315 10.68 -18.85 18.54
C ARG A 315 9.94 -17.68 17.92
N VAL A 316 10.27 -17.37 16.66
CA VAL A 316 9.66 -16.27 15.91
C VAL A 316 8.20 -16.61 15.58
N LEU A 317 7.91 -17.87 15.24
CA LEU A 317 6.53 -18.34 15.03
C LEU A 317 5.70 -18.28 16.32
N ALA A 318 6.29 -18.62 17.48
CA ALA A 318 5.62 -18.53 18.77
C ALA A 318 5.29 -17.08 19.14
N GLU A 319 6.22 -16.15 18.95
CA GLU A 319 5.99 -14.72 19.17
C GLU A 319 4.87 -14.19 18.26
N LEU A 320 4.90 -14.54 16.97
CA LEU A 320 3.85 -14.15 16.02
C LEU A 320 2.47 -14.66 16.43
N SER A 321 2.38 -15.93 16.86
CA SER A 321 1.13 -16.52 17.31
C SER A 321 0.52 -15.79 18.51
N THR A 322 1.33 -15.20 19.39
CA THR A 322 0.79 -14.44 20.53
C THR A 322 0.06 -13.18 20.07
N GLY A 323 0.57 -12.50 19.05
CA GLY A 323 -0.06 -11.32 18.44
C GLY A 323 -1.30 -11.64 17.61
N HIS A 324 -1.39 -12.84 17.03
CA HIS A 324 -2.51 -13.27 16.19
C HIS A 324 -3.69 -13.89 16.95
N ARG A 325 -3.57 -14.10 18.26
CA ARG A 325 -4.64 -14.68 19.07
C ARG A 325 -5.76 -13.67 19.32
N ARG A 326 -6.63 -13.47 18.32
CA ARG A 326 -7.76 -12.52 18.36
C ARG A 326 -9.09 -13.15 18.82
N GLU A 327 -9.17 -14.48 18.91
CA GLU A 327 -10.37 -15.25 19.27
C GLU A 327 -10.82 -15.10 20.74
N GLY A 328 -9.96 -14.55 21.61
CA GLY A 328 -10.24 -14.39 23.04
C GLY A 328 -10.81 -13.02 23.46
N SER A 329 -10.75 -12.01 22.59
CA SER A 329 -11.16 -10.62 22.92
C SER A 329 -12.62 -10.32 22.59
N ALA A 330 -13.38 -11.30 22.08
CA ALA A 330 -14.82 -11.24 21.94
C ALA A 330 -15.49 -12.00 23.10
N ARG A 331 -15.47 -11.41 24.30
CA ARG A 331 -16.37 -11.74 25.39
C ARG A 331 -16.83 -10.47 26.08
#